data_AF-A0A1F7MT30-F1
#
_entry.id   AF-A0A1F7MT30-F1
#
_cell.length_a   1.000
_cell.length_b   1.000
_cell.length_c   1.000
_cell.angle_alpha   90.00
_cell.angle_beta   90.00
_cell.angle_gamma   90.00
#
_symmetry.space_group_name_H-M   'P 1'
#
loop_
_entity.id
_entity.type
_entity.pdbx_description
1 polymer ?
#
loop_
_entity_poly.entity_id
_entity_poly.type
_entity_poly.pdbx_seq_one_letter_code
_entity_poly.pdbx_strand_id
1 'polypeptide(L)'
;MLAFSAVYALCWVPLALPGLRVPVPLLAPFFLLMGFASAGLVLLWSCVREVNDPARVGIAVGFCNLPIFLGIALLQWLTGAILDAKWDGLQVAGARVYPPAAWEAAFGVCLGLALAAVVTAALVTETRCRNVWRRNEL
;
A
#
# COMPACT_ATOMS: atom_id res chain seq x y z
N MET A 1 -6.39 9.70 -7.15
CA MET A 1 -5.46 8.73 -6.54
C MET A 1 -4.67 9.33 -5.37
N LEU A 2 -4.09 10.52 -5.54
CA LEU A 2 -3.29 11.19 -4.51
C LEU A 2 -4.00 11.35 -3.14
N ALA A 3 -5.26 11.79 -3.13
CA ALA A 3 -6.00 11.96 -1.88
C ALA A 3 -6.18 10.63 -1.11
N PHE A 4 -6.50 9.54 -1.82
CA PHE A 4 -6.66 8.21 -1.22
C PHE A 4 -5.32 7.67 -0.68
N SER A 5 -4.23 7.80 -1.44
CA SER A 5 -2.90 7.38 -0.97
C SER A 5 -2.40 8.22 0.19
N ALA A 6 -2.68 9.52 0.22
CA ALA A 6 -2.32 10.40 1.33
C ALA A 6 -3.08 10.05 2.61
N VAL A 7 -4.38 9.81 2.53
CA VAL A 7 -5.19 9.36 3.68
C VAL A 7 -4.68 8.01 4.19
N TYR A 8 -4.39 7.07 3.29
CA TYR A 8 -3.83 5.77 3.65
C TYR A 8 -2.47 5.89 4.35
N ALA A 9 -1.57 6.76 3.84
CA ALA A 9 -0.28 7.01 4.47
C ALA A 9 -0.42 7.65 5.86
N LEU A 10 -1.37 8.58 6.04
CA LEU A 10 -1.68 9.18 7.33
C LEU A 10 -2.20 8.14 8.34
N CYS A 11 -2.95 7.13 7.89
CA CYS A 11 -3.36 6.01 8.75
C CYS A 11 -2.16 5.18 9.25
N TRP A 12 -1.04 5.13 8.54
CA TRP A 12 0.13 4.38 9.01
C TRP A 12 0.95 5.12 10.07
N VAL A 13 0.81 6.46 10.18
CA VAL A 13 1.60 7.29 11.11
C VAL A 13 1.36 6.94 12.59
N PRO A 14 0.11 6.80 13.08
CA PRO A 14 -0.15 6.41 14.47
C PRO A 14 0.34 5.01 14.82
N LEU A 15 0.36 4.11 13.83
CA LEU A 15 0.81 2.73 14.00
C LEU A 15 2.34 2.62 14.06
N ALA A 16 3.06 3.46 13.32
CA ALA A 16 4.52 3.41 13.21
C ALA A 16 5.26 4.20 14.29
N LEU A 17 4.63 5.22 14.89
CA LEU A 17 5.30 6.11 15.86
C LEU A 17 5.17 5.60 17.31
N PRO A 18 6.28 5.43 18.03
CA PRO A 18 6.25 5.03 19.44
C PRO A 18 5.56 6.10 20.29
N GLY A 19 4.42 5.73 20.89
CA GLY A 19 3.67 6.58 21.82
C GLY A 19 2.27 6.98 21.34
N LEU A 20 1.95 6.85 20.05
CA LEU A 20 0.62 7.18 19.51
C LEU A 20 -0.30 5.95 19.54
N ARG A 21 -0.63 5.47 20.75
CA ARG A 21 -1.50 4.30 20.89
C ARG A 21 -2.95 4.65 20.56
N VAL A 22 -3.48 4.07 19.48
CA VAL A 22 -4.91 4.19 19.16
C VAL A 22 -5.72 3.45 20.23
N PRO A 23 -6.66 4.11 20.92
CA PRO A 23 -7.48 3.45 21.94
C PRO A 23 -8.36 2.37 21.30
N VAL A 24 -8.50 1.23 21.98
CA VAL A 24 -9.25 0.03 21.53
C VAL A 24 -10.58 0.32 20.81
N PRO A 25 -11.49 1.17 21.35
CA PRO A 25 -12.76 1.46 20.69
C PRO A 25 -12.62 2.19 19.35
N LEU A 26 -11.50 2.88 19.13
CA LEU A 26 -11.24 3.66 17.93
C LEU A 26 -10.55 2.84 16.83
N LEU A 27 -10.10 1.61 17.10
CA LEU A 27 -9.49 0.75 16.06
C LEU A 27 -10.50 0.35 14.98
N ALA A 28 -11.75 0.08 15.33
CA ALA A 28 -12.77 -0.32 14.35
C ALA A 28 -13.03 0.76 13.28
N PRO A 29 -13.35 2.03 13.63
CA PRO A 29 -13.51 3.08 12.63
C PRO A 29 -12.19 3.41 11.92
N PHE A 30 -11.06 3.23 12.59
CA PHE A 30 -9.75 3.46 12.00
C PHE A 30 -9.42 2.46 10.89
N PHE A 31 -9.61 1.16 11.12
CA PHE A 31 -9.44 0.13 10.09
C PHE A 31 -10.46 0.27 8.96
N LEU A 32 -11.69 0.71 9.27
CA LEU A 32 -12.67 1.03 8.25
C LEU A 32 -12.18 2.17 7.34
N LEU A 33 -11.63 3.24 7.91
CA LEU A 33 -11.08 4.36 7.16
C LEU A 33 -9.86 3.96 6.34
N MET A 34 -9.00 3.11 6.90
CA MET A 34 -7.84 2.54 6.21
C MET A 34 -8.27 1.65 5.02
N GLY A 35 -9.31 0.83 5.18
CA GLY A 35 -9.90 0.03 4.11
C GLY A 35 -10.64 0.89 3.06
N PHE A 36 -11.28 1.97 3.48
CA PHE A 36 -11.87 2.92 2.54
C PHE A 36 -10.80 3.63 1.70
N ALA A 37 -9.69 4.03 2.33
CA ALA A 37 -8.57 4.65 1.63
C ALA A 37 -7.91 3.70 0.61
N SER A 38 -7.89 2.39 0.88
CA SER A 38 -7.34 1.40 -0.05
C SER A 38 -8.19 1.19 -1.31
N ALA A 39 -9.47 1.59 -1.30
CA ALA A 39 -10.34 1.53 -2.49
C ALA A 39 -9.80 2.36 -3.67
N GLY A 40 -8.93 3.35 -3.40
CA GLY A 40 -8.23 4.11 -4.43
C GLY A 40 -7.39 3.26 -5.39
N LEU A 41 -7.01 2.04 -4.99
CA LEU A 41 -6.29 1.08 -5.85
C LEU A 41 -7.09 0.75 -7.13
N VAL A 42 -8.42 0.74 -7.07
CA VAL A 42 -9.28 0.43 -8.24
C VAL A 42 -9.08 1.44 -9.37
N LEU A 43 -8.68 2.67 -9.05
CA LEU A 43 -8.39 3.71 -10.04
C LEU A 43 -7.18 3.38 -10.92
N LEU A 44 -6.22 2.56 -10.46
CA LEU A 44 -5.08 2.12 -11.28
C LEU A 44 -5.55 1.44 -12.55
N TRP A 45 -6.52 0.52 -12.46
CA TRP A 45 -7.03 -0.19 -13.63
C TRP A 45 -7.72 0.75 -14.61
N SER A 46 -8.38 1.79 -14.10
CA SER A 46 -9.00 2.82 -14.95
C SER A 46 -7.93 3.65 -15.66
N CYS A 47 -6.90 4.13 -14.95
CA CYS A 47 -5.77 4.85 -15.55
C CYS A 47 -5.02 4.02 -16.59
N VAL A 48 -4.73 2.74 -16.30
CA VAL A 48 -4.06 1.82 -17.23
C VAL A 48 -4.87 1.64 -18.51
N ARG A 49 -6.21 1.55 -18.41
CA ARG A 49 -7.09 1.43 -19.57
C ARG A 49 -7.17 2.71 -20.39
N GLU A 50 -7.12 3.88 -19.76
CA GLU A 50 -7.19 5.18 -20.45
C GLU A 50 -5.91 5.56 -21.21
N VAL A 51 -4.76 4.98 -20.83
CA VAL A 51 -3.45 5.26 -21.45
C VAL A 51 -3.12 4.27 -22.58
N ASN A 52 -3.70 3.07 -22.54
CA ASN A 52 -3.36 1.98 -23.47
C ASN A 52 -4.43 1.74 -24.53
N ASP A 53 -4.00 1.30 -25.72
CA ASP A 53 -4.88 0.91 -26.82
C ASP A 53 -5.86 -0.19 -26.39
N PRO A 54 -7.17 -0.09 -26.68
CA PRO A 54 -8.17 -1.10 -26.32
C PRO A 54 -7.80 -2.52 -26.79
N ALA A 55 -7.07 -2.66 -27.90
CA ALA A 55 -6.62 -3.95 -28.43
C ALA A 55 -5.43 -4.55 -27.66
N ARG A 56 -4.71 -3.75 -26.85
CA ARG A 56 -3.48 -4.16 -26.12
C ARG A 56 -3.58 -3.99 -24.60
N VAL A 57 -4.70 -3.47 -24.10
CA VAL A 57 -4.98 -3.27 -22.67
C VAL A 57 -4.75 -4.52 -21.83
N GLY A 58 -5.09 -5.71 -22.35
CA GLY A 58 -4.88 -6.97 -21.62
C GLY A 58 -3.42 -7.26 -21.28
N ILE A 59 -2.49 -6.95 -22.19
CA ILE A 59 -1.05 -7.14 -21.98
C ILE A 59 -0.53 -6.13 -20.95
N ALA A 60 -0.95 -4.87 -21.06
CA ALA A 60 -0.57 -3.83 -20.10
C ALA A 60 -1.06 -4.14 -18.67
N VAL A 61 -2.31 -4.58 -18.52
CA VAL A 61 -2.88 -4.97 -17.22
C VAL A 61 -2.16 -6.20 -16.64
N GLY A 62 -1.80 -7.18 -17.48
CA GLY A 62 -0.98 -8.33 -17.06
C GLY A 62 0.39 -7.90 -16.54
N PHE A 63 1.06 -7.00 -17.25
CA PHE A 63 2.36 -6.48 -16.84
C PHE A 63 2.28 -5.68 -15.53
N CYS A 64 1.20 -4.93 -15.30
CA CYS A 64 0.97 -4.22 -14.03
C CYS A 64 0.69 -5.15 -12.85
N ASN A 65 0.11 -6.34 -13.05
CA ASN A 65 -0.16 -7.28 -11.97
C ASN A 65 1.10 -7.93 -11.38
N LEU A 66 2.07 -8.26 -12.24
CA LEU A 66 3.32 -8.91 -11.84
C LEU A 66 4.05 -8.19 -10.68
N PRO A 67 4.36 -6.88 -10.76
CA PRO A 67 5.03 -6.17 -9.68
C PRO A 67 4.16 -6.03 -8.43
N ILE A 68 2.82 -6.03 -8.55
CA ILE A 68 1.91 -5.99 -7.40
C ILE A 68 2.04 -7.28 -6.58
N PHE A 69 1.95 -8.45 -7.23
CA PHE A 69 2.11 -9.73 -6.54
C PHE A 69 3.52 -9.93 -5.97
N LEU A 70 4.54 -9.53 -6.73
CA LEU A 70 5.92 -9.55 -6.24
C LEU A 70 6.09 -8.65 -5.02
N GLY A 71 5.50 -7.44 -5.04
CA GLY A 71 5.52 -6.51 -3.91
C GLY A 71 4.87 -7.10 -2.66
N ILE A 72 3.72 -7.78 -2.80
CA ILE A 72 3.04 -8.45 -1.67
C ILE A 72 3.95 -9.54 -1.08
N ALA A 73 4.56 -10.38 -1.92
CA ALA A 73 5.44 -11.45 -1.47
C ALA A 73 6.69 -10.90 -0.76
N LEU A 74 7.33 -9.88 -1.33
CA LEU A 74 8.49 -9.22 -0.74
C LEU A 74 8.14 -8.55 0.59
N LEU A 75 6.99 -7.88 0.68
CA LEU A 75 6.53 -7.24 1.91
C LEU A 75 6.32 -8.28 3.01
N GLN A 76 5.66 -9.39 2.67
CA GLN A 76 5.40 -10.48 3.62
C GLN A 76 6.70 -11.09 4.13
N TRP A 77 7.68 -11.30 3.25
CA TRP A 77 8.99 -11.82 3.63
C TRP A 77 9.78 -10.82 4.50
N LEU A 78 9.83 -9.55 4.09
CA LEU A 78 10.56 -8.50 4.80
C LEU A 78 9.99 -8.23 6.20
N THR A 79 8.67 -8.13 6.32
CA THR A 79 8.00 -7.95 7.62
C THR A 79 8.25 -9.14 8.54
N GLY A 80 8.20 -10.37 8.01
CA GLY A 80 8.56 -11.59 8.75
C GLY A 80 10.02 -11.60 9.20
N ALA A 81 10.96 -11.21 8.33
CA ALA A 81 12.38 -11.13 8.67
C ALA A 81 12.68 -10.06 9.73
N ILE A 82 12.01 -8.91 9.69
CA ILE A 82 12.14 -7.85 10.70
C ILE A 82 11.63 -8.31 12.06
N LEU A 83 10.48 -9.00 12.08
CA LEU A 83 9.91 -9.57 13.30
C LEU A 83 10.85 -10.63 13.90
N ASP A 84 11.42 -11.51 13.06
CA ASP A 84 12.35 -12.55 13.52
C ASP A 84 13.70 -11.96 13.99
N ALA A 85 14.22 -10.94 13.32
CA ALA A 85 15.47 -10.28 13.71
C ALA A 85 15.36 -9.47 15.02
N LYS A 86 14.15 -9.04 15.40
CA LYS A 86 13.86 -8.33 16.66
C LYS A 86 13.22 -9.23 17.70
N TRP A 87 13.19 -10.54 17.45
CA TRP A 87 12.64 -11.50 18.39
C TRP A 87 13.63 -11.76 19.53
N ASP A 88 13.17 -11.52 20.76
CA ASP A 88 13.99 -11.60 21.98
C ASP A 88 13.94 -13.01 22.62
N GLY A 89 13.66 -14.04 21.83
CA GLY A 89 13.51 -15.42 22.31
C GLY A 89 12.26 -15.70 23.16
N LEU A 90 11.45 -14.69 23.47
CA LEU A 90 10.20 -14.84 24.23
C LEU A 90 9.17 -15.66 23.43
N GLN A 91 8.76 -16.79 24.01
CA GLN A 91 7.66 -17.62 23.50
C GLN A 91 6.66 -17.84 24.62
N VAL A 92 5.37 -17.62 24.32
CA VAL A 92 4.27 -17.95 25.22
C VAL A 92 3.43 -19.01 24.52
N ALA A 93 3.26 -20.17 25.15
CA ALA A 93 2.47 -21.29 24.61
C ALA A 93 2.88 -21.74 23.19
N GLY A 94 4.19 -21.72 22.88
CA GLY A 94 4.71 -22.12 21.56
C GLY A 94 4.59 -21.05 20.46
N ALA A 95 3.99 -19.89 20.75
CA ALA A 95 3.93 -18.74 19.85
C ALA A 95 5.02 -17.72 20.20
N ARG A 96 5.74 -17.24 19.18
CA ARG A 96 6.74 -16.16 19.33
C ARG A 96 6.03 -14.88 19.73
N VAL A 97 6.38 -14.33 20.89
CA VAL A 97 5.87 -13.05 21.36
C VAL A 97 6.87 -11.98 20.95
N TYR A 98 6.45 -11.11 20.04
CA TYR A 98 7.28 -10.03 19.54
C TYR A 98 7.15 -8.78 20.42
N PRO A 99 8.27 -8.14 20.80
CA PRO A 99 8.22 -6.90 21.55
C PRO A 99 7.56 -5.78 20.71
N PRO A 100 6.97 -4.75 21.36
CA PRO A 100 6.32 -3.64 20.67
C PRO A 100 7.23 -2.95 19.64
N ALA A 101 8.53 -2.86 19.93
CA ALA A 101 9.53 -2.29 19.04
C ALA A 101 9.68 -3.04 17.70
N ALA A 102 9.39 -4.35 17.67
CA ALA A 102 9.43 -5.14 16.43
C ALA A 102 8.24 -4.79 15.52
N TRP A 103 7.07 -4.55 16.11
CA TRP A 103 5.88 -4.09 15.38
C TRP A 103 6.04 -2.67 14.86
N GLU A 104 6.58 -1.76 15.66
CA GLU A 104 6.90 -0.39 15.24
C GLU A 104 7.85 -0.38 14.04
N ALA A 105 8.88 -1.24 14.04
CA ALA A 105 9.80 -1.38 12.91
C ALA A 105 9.10 -1.90 11.64
N ALA A 106 8.26 -2.94 11.77
CA ALA A 106 7.50 -3.47 10.64
C ALA A 106 6.50 -2.44 10.07
N PHE A 107 5.79 -1.72 10.94
CA PHE A 107 4.87 -0.65 10.55
C PHE A 107 5.60 0.57 9.96
N GLY A 108 6.83 0.85 10.40
CA GLY A 108 7.70 1.87 9.79
C GLY A 108 8.04 1.55 8.33
N VAL A 109 8.26 0.29 7.99
CA VAL A 109 8.45 -0.14 6.58
C VAL A 109 7.18 0.06 5.76
N CYS A 110 6.02 -0.32 6.30
CA CYS A 110 4.73 -0.08 5.65
C CYS A 110 4.47 1.42 5.43
N LEU A 111 4.79 2.26 6.42
CA LEU A 111 4.70 3.72 6.31
C LEU A 111 5.61 4.25 5.20
N GLY A 112 6.87 3.78 5.14
CA GLY A 112 7.82 4.18 4.08
C GLY A 112 7.30 3.85 2.68
N LEU A 113 6.69 2.67 2.51
CA LEU A 113 6.06 2.28 1.25
C LEU A 113 4.80 3.09 0.94
N ALA A 114 3.99 3.41 1.95
CA ALA A 114 2.82 4.27 1.78
C ALA A 114 3.23 5.69 1.35
N LEU A 115 4.32 6.25 1.90
CA LEU A 115 4.88 7.52 1.47
C LEU A 115 5.41 7.45 0.03
N ALA A 116 6.11 6.38 -0.33
CA ALA A 116 6.54 6.15 -1.70
C ALA A 116 5.34 6.08 -2.67
N ALA A 117 4.22 5.48 -2.25
CA ALA A 117 2.98 5.45 -3.01
C ALA A 117 2.34 6.84 -3.17
N VAL A 118 2.47 7.73 -2.18
CA VAL A 118 2.03 9.14 -2.31
C VAL A 118 2.90 9.88 -3.33
N VAL A 119 4.22 9.72 -3.25
CA VAL A 119 5.15 10.36 -4.20
C VAL A 119 4.88 9.88 -5.62
N THR A 120 4.75 8.57 -5.83
CA THR A 120 4.45 8.03 -7.17
C THR A 120 3.07 8.47 -7.66
N ALA A 121 2.06 8.52 -6.79
CA ALA A 121 0.74 9.04 -7.14
C ALA A 121 0.76 10.54 -7.51
N ALA A 122 1.69 11.33 -6.96
CA ALA A 122 1.89 12.73 -7.34
C ALA A 122 2.58 12.87 -8.70
N LEU A 123 3.41 11.90 -9.09
CA LEU A 123 4.05 11.83 -10.40
C LEU A 123 3.09 11.31 -11.49
N VAL A 124 1.98 10.67 -11.12
CA VAL A 124 0.94 10.28 -12.06
C VAL A 124 0.18 11.53 -12.50
N THR A 125 0.42 11.93 -13.76
CA THR A 125 -0.35 13.00 -14.41
C THR A 125 -1.82 12.59 -14.51
N GLU A 126 -2.72 13.37 -13.91
CA GLU A 126 -4.17 13.11 -13.97
C GLU A 126 -4.66 13.16 -15.43
N THR A 127 -5.14 12.03 -15.94
CA THR A 127 -5.72 11.90 -17.30
C THR A 127 -7.09 12.57 -17.44
N ARG A 128 -7.65 13.18 -16.37
CA ARG A 128 -8.97 13.86 -16.33
C ARG A 128 -10.09 13.08 -17.03
N CYS A 129 -10.09 11.75 -16.92
CA CYS A 129 -11.05 10.86 -17.60
C CYS A 129 -11.12 11.08 -19.12
N ARG A 130 -10.05 11.62 -19.73
CA ARG A 130 -9.88 11.70 -21.18
C ARG A 130 -9.02 10.55 -21.61
N ASN A 131 -9.57 9.73 -22.49
CA ASN A 131 -8.81 8.73 -23.20
C ASN A 131 -7.74 9.46 -24.05
N VAL A 132 -6.48 9.41 -23.63
CA VAL A 132 -5.37 10.11 -24.28
C VAL A 132 -4.90 9.33 -25.51
N TRP A 133 -5.51 8.17 -25.78
CA TRP A 133 -5.35 7.44 -27.02
C TRP A 133 -5.89 8.29 -28.19
N ARG A 134 -5.02 9.11 -28.75
CA ARG A 134 -5.24 9.78 -30.02
C ARG A 134 -5.04 8.69 -31.08
N ARG A 135 -6.13 8.22 -31.69
CA ARG A 135 -6.04 7.51 -32.98
C ARG A 135 -5.33 8.48 -33.92
N ASN A 136 -4.05 8.26 -34.20
CA ASN A 136 -3.43 8.88 -35.36
C ASN A 136 -4.13 8.26 -36.56
N GLU A 137 -5.18 8.94 -37.03
CA GLU A 137 -5.69 8.75 -38.37
C GLU A 137 -4.63 9.29 -39.32
N LEU A 138 -3.76 8.39 -39.77
CA LEU A 138 -3.03 8.49 -41.02
C LEU A 138 -3.58 7.42 -41.96
#